data_AF-A0A1I4IPD9-F1
#
_entry.id   AF-A0A1I4IPD9-F1
#
_cell.length_a   1.000
_cell.length_b   1.000
_cell.length_c   1.000
_cell.angle_alpha   90.00
_cell.angle_beta   90.00
_cell.angle_gamma   90.00
#
_symmetry.space_group_name_H-M   'P 1'
#
loop_
_entity.id
_entity.type
_entity.pdbx_description
1 polymer ?
#
loop_
_entity_poly.entity_id
_entity_poly.type
_entity_poly.pdbx_seq_one_letter_code
_entity_poly.pdbx_strand_id
1 'polypeptide(L)'
;MFMESFLIIAILTASFIVLLMHWGLLLLQIVFAVVVTSFLPTDWFMAAVIIQALFGLWILRQAFQAARYQYQLELEKTQRIPQHYTEGGRSGIKKNFL
;
A
#
# COMPACT_ATOMS: atom_id res chain seq x y z
N MET A 1 10.34 -4.08 26.68
CA MET A 1 10.89 -3.36 25.51
C MET A 1 10.84 -4.16 24.22
N PHE A 2 11.58 -5.27 24.06
CA PHE A 2 11.66 -5.96 22.75
C PHE A 2 10.31 -6.44 22.18
N MET A 3 9.41 -6.95 23.03
CA MET A 3 8.07 -7.40 22.61
C MET A 3 7.17 -6.23 22.15
N GLU A 4 7.22 -5.09 22.85
CA GLU A 4 6.44 -3.90 22.51
C GLU A 4 6.92 -3.32 21.17
N SER A 5 8.23 -3.22 20.97
CA SER A 5 8.80 -2.76 19.70
C SER A 5 8.43 -3.66 18.53
N PHE A 6 8.42 -4.99 18.72
CA PHE A 6 7.98 -5.94 17.71
C PHE A 6 6.53 -5.70 17.30
N LEU A 7 5.63 -5.57 18.28
CA LEU A 7 4.20 -5.31 18.03
C LEU A 7 3.98 -3.98 17.31
N ILE A 8 4.69 -2.93 17.69
CA ILE A 8 4.61 -1.63 17.00
C ILE A 8 4.99 -1.79 15.52
N ILE A 9 6.09 -2.48 15.22
CA ILE A 9 6.53 -2.72 13.85
C ILE A 9 5.52 -3.61 13.10
N ALA A 10 4.97 -4.63 13.76
CA ALA A 10 3.97 -5.52 13.18
C ALA A 10 2.69 -4.77 12.79
N ILE A 11 2.21 -3.89 13.67
CA ILE A 11 1.04 -3.04 13.41
C ILE A 11 1.32 -2.08 12.26
N LEU A 12 2.47 -1.38 12.29
CA LEU A 12 2.87 -0.48 11.21
C LEU A 12 2.92 -1.20 9.85
N THR A 13 3.48 -2.41 9.83
CA THR A 13 3.54 -3.24 8.63
C THR A 13 2.13 -3.64 8.17
N ALA A 14 1.25 -4.03 9.08
CA ALA A 14 -0.14 -4.34 8.77
C ALA A 14 -0.89 -3.13 8.19
N SER A 15 -0.67 -1.93 8.71
CA SER A 15 -1.26 -0.69 8.17
C SER A 15 -0.83 -0.43 6.71
N PHE A 16 0.45 -0.65 6.37
CA PHE A 16 0.90 -0.55 4.98
C PHE A 16 0.26 -1.61 4.07
N ILE A 17 0.03 -2.82 4.58
CA ILE A 17 -0.63 -3.88 3.81
C ILE A 17 -2.10 -3.52 3.53
N VAL A 18 -2.81 -2.94 4.51
CA VAL A 18 -4.17 -2.42 4.31
C VAL A 18 -4.18 -1.35 3.21
N LEU A 19 -3.21 -0.44 3.22
CA LEU A 19 -3.07 0.60 2.19
C LEU A 19 -2.88 0.00 0.79
N LEU A 20 -2.14 -1.10 0.68
CA LEU A 20 -1.95 -1.85 -0.56
C LEU A 20 -3.16 -2.72 -0.96
N MET A 21 -4.22 -2.75 -0.15
CA MET A 21 -5.43 -3.59 -0.34
C MET A 21 -5.12 -5.08 -0.55
N HIS A 22 -4.02 -5.58 0.05
CA HIS A 22 -3.58 -6.97 -0.11
C HIS A 22 -3.97 -7.84 1.08
N TRP A 23 -5.21 -8.35 1.06
CA TRP A 23 -5.80 -9.15 2.14
C TRP A 23 -5.03 -10.44 2.49
N GLY A 24 -4.44 -11.11 1.50
CA GLY A 24 -3.67 -12.34 1.73
C GLY A 24 -2.42 -12.11 2.58
N LEU A 25 -1.70 -11.00 2.33
CA LEU A 25 -0.52 -10.62 3.10
C LEU A 25 -0.90 -10.16 4.51
N LEU A 26 -2.08 -9.55 4.67
CA LEU A 26 -2.57 -9.09 5.97
C LEU A 26 -2.85 -10.28 6.89
N LEU A 27 -3.51 -11.32 6.37
CA LEU A 27 -3.79 -12.53 7.11
C LEU A 27 -2.48 -13.22 7.53
N LEU A 28 -1.50 -13.31 6.61
CA LEU A 28 -0.17 -13.86 6.93
C LEU A 28 0.51 -13.07 8.05
N GLN A 29 0.47 -11.73 8.00
CA GLN A 29 1.06 -10.85 9.02
C GLN A 29 0.40 -11.05 10.39
N ILE A 30 -0.92 -11.20 10.44
CA ILE A 30 -1.65 -11.44 11.69
C ILE A 30 -1.29 -12.81 12.26
N VAL A 31 -1.33 -13.86 11.44
CA VAL A 31 -0.96 -15.22 11.86
C VAL A 31 0.48 -15.24 12.37
N PHE A 32 1.41 -14.62 11.65
CA PHE A 32 2.80 -14.50 12.07
C PHE A 32 2.94 -13.78 13.42
N ALA A 33 2.28 -12.64 13.61
CA ALA A 33 2.31 -11.90 14.87
C ALA A 33 1.74 -12.71 16.04
N VAL A 34 0.66 -13.46 15.84
CA VAL A 34 0.07 -14.33 16.88
C VAL A 34 1.00 -15.49 17.22
N VAL A 35 1.58 -16.14 16.21
CA VAL A 35 2.54 -17.24 16.40
C VAL A 35 3.76 -16.77 17.19
N VAL A 36 4.32 -15.60 16.83
CA VAL A 36 5.50 -15.05 17.50
C VAL A 36 5.22 -14.67 18.95
N THR A 37 4.07 -14.06 19.21
CA THR A 37 3.72 -13.58 20.57
C THR A 37 3.26 -14.68 21.51
N SER A 38 2.63 -15.74 20.99
CA SER A 38 1.96 -16.76 21.82
C SER A 38 2.74 -18.06 21.95
N PHE A 39 3.56 -18.41 20.95
CA PHE A 39 4.17 -19.75 20.87
C PHE A 39 5.70 -19.74 20.75
N LEU A 40 6.32 -18.58 20.48
CA LEU A 40 7.75 -18.54 20.19
C LEU A 40 8.58 -18.43 21.48
N PRO A 41 9.58 -19.32 21.68
CA PRO A 41 10.53 -19.18 22.78
C PRO A 41 11.40 -17.93 22.62
N THR A 42 11.89 -17.39 23.75
CA THR A 42 12.71 -16.17 23.78
C THR A 42 13.97 -16.27 22.91
N ASP A 43 14.58 -17.44 22.81
CA ASP A 43 15.80 -17.66 22.01
C ASP A 43 15.58 -17.43 20.50
N TRP A 44 14.37 -17.71 20.01
CA TRP A 44 14.00 -17.53 18.60
C TRP A 44 13.40 -16.16 18.31
N PHE A 45 13.11 -15.38 19.35
CA PHE A 45 12.49 -14.07 19.22
C PHE A 45 13.33 -13.11 18.37
N MET A 46 14.66 -13.13 18.54
CA MET A 46 15.58 -12.30 17.77
C MET A 46 15.49 -12.60 16.26
N ALA A 47 15.39 -13.88 15.89
CA ALA A 47 15.22 -14.29 14.49
C ALA A 47 13.88 -13.80 13.93
N ALA A 48 12.79 -13.91 14.70
CA ALA A 48 11.48 -13.39 14.30
C ALA A 48 11.49 -11.86 14.11
N VAL A 49 12.20 -11.12 14.95
CA VAL A 49 12.38 -9.66 14.79
C VAL A 49 13.10 -9.33 13.48
N ILE A 50 14.17 -10.07 13.15
CA ILE A 50 14.90 -9.87 11.88
C ILE A 50 13.99 -10.13 10.68
N ILE A 51 13.21 -11.23 10.71
CA ILE A 51 12.25 -11.56 9.65
C ILE A 51 11.20 -10.45 9.51
N GLN A 52 10.63 -9.97 10.62
CA GLN A 52 9.66 -8.89 10.63
C GLN A 52 10.24 -7.59 10.06
N ALA A 53 11.48 -7.26 10.37
CA ALA A 53 12.15 -6.07 9.85
C ALA A 53 12.37 -6.15 8.33
N LEU A 54 12.83 -7.30 7.83
CA LEU A 54 13.02 -7.54 6.40
C LEU A 54 11.68 -7.51 5.63
N PHE A 55 10.65 -8.14 6.20
CA PHE A 55 9.32 -8.14 5.62
C PHE A 55 8.70 -6.74 5.60
N GLY A 56 8.81 -5.99 6.70
CA GLY A 56 8.36 -4.61 6.78
C GLY A 56 9.05 -3.69 5.78
N LEU A 57 10.36 -3.83 5.59
CA LEU A 57 11.13 -3.08 4.59
C LEU A 57 10.67 -3.41 3.16
N TRP A 58 10.38 -4.68 2.88
CA TRP A 58 9.87 -5.10 1.59
C TRP A 58 8.47 -4.53 1.30
N ILE A 59 7.54 -4.59 2.27
CA ILE A 59 6.21 -3.98 2.16
C ILE A 59 6.32 -2.47 1.93
N LEU A 60 7.20 -1.79 2.65
CA LEU A 60 7.42 -0.35 2.49
C LEU A 60 7.90 -0.04 1.07
N ARG A 61 8.85 -0.81 0.52
CA ARG A 61 9.26 -0.67 -0.89
C ARG A 61 8.08 -0.84 -1.86
N GLN A 62 7.19 -1.81 -1.62
CA GLN A 62 6.00 -2.01 -2.46
C GLN A 62 5.02 -0.84 -2.36
N ALA A 63 4.79 -0.32 -1.16
CA ALA A 63 3.96 0.87 -0.94
C ALA A 63 4.48 2.09 -1.72
N PHE A 64 5.80 2.34 -1.67
CA PHE A 64 6.42 3.42 -2.45
C PHE A 64 6.30 3.22 -3.96
N GLN A 65 6.44 1.99 -4.46
CA GLN A 65 6.24 1.70 -5.87
C GLN A 65 4.79 1.93 -6.29
N ALA A 66 3.82 1.42 -5.54
CA ALA A 66 2.40 1.62 -5.80
C ALA A 66 2.01 3.11 -5.81
N ALA A 67 2.49 3.88 -4.83
CA ALA A 67 2.29 5.32 -4.79
C ALA A 67 2.87 6.04 -6.01
N ARG A 68 4.07 5.64 -6.46
CA ARG A 68 4.71 6.23 -7.64
C ARG A 68 3.97 5.88 -8.94
N TYR A 69 3.51 4.63 -9.09
CA TYR A 69 2.69 4.23 -10.24
C TYR A 69 1.38 5.01 -10.30
N GLN A 70 0.71 5.18 -9.16
CA GLN A 70 -0.52 5.96 -9.10
C GLN A 70 -0.28 7.44 -9.42
N TYR A 71 0.81 8.03 -8.94
CA TYR A 71 1.19 9.41 -9.28
C TYR A 71 1.50 9.59 -10.77
N GLN A 72 2.16 8.61 -11.40
CA GLN A 72 2.40 8.62 -12.85
C GLN A 72 1.09 8.51 -13.65
N LEU A 73 0.17 7.64 -13.23
CA LEU A 73 -1.16 7.49 -13.84
C LEU A 73 -2.01 8.77 -13.70
N GLU A 74 -1.93 9.44 -12.55
CA GLU A 74 -2.60 10.74 -12.35
C GLU A 74 -1.97 11.82 -13.24
N LEU A 75 -0.65 11.92 -13.31
CA LEU A 75 0.05 12.85 -14.23
C LEU A 75 -0.27 12.59 -15.71
N GLU A 76 -0.33 11.32 -16.13
CA GLU A 76 -0.78 10.97 -17.48
C GLU A 76 -2.22 11.42 -17.71
N LYS A 77 -3.12 11.26 -16.74
CA LYS A 77 -4.49 11.81 -16.84
C LYS A 77 -4.51 13.33 -16.87
N THR A 78 -3.63 14.03 -16.16
CA THR A 78 -3.52 15.50 -16.22
C THR A 78 -2.98 15.97 -17.57
N GLN A 79 -2.04 15.22 -18.17
CA GLN A 79 -1.57 15.46 -19.54
C GLN A 79 -2.63 15.09 -20.60
N ARG A 80 -3.62 14.27 -20.22
CA ARG A 80 -4.77 13.88 -21.02
C ARG A 80 -6.02 14.72 -20.73
N ILE A 81 -5.85 15.96 -20.26
CA ILE A 81 -6.78 17.02 -20.65
C ILE A 81 -6.34 17.43 -22.05
N PRO A 82 -6.89 16.85 -23.14
CA PRO A 82 -6.77 17.52 -24.41
C PRO A 82 -7.36 18.91 -24.17
N GLN A 83 -6.56 19.94 -24.39
CA GLN A 83 -7.11 21.21 -24.81
C GLN A 83 -7.89 20.89 -26.09
N HIS A 84 -9.17 20.55 -25.94
CA HIS A 84 -10.14 20.75 -26.99
C HIS A 84 -10.26 22.27 -27.17
N TYR A 85 -9.23 22.85 -27.80
CA TYR A 85 -9.42 23.82 -28.87
C TYR A 85 -10.20 23.12 -29.99
N THR A 86 -11.44 22.73 -29.70
CA THR A 86 -12.44 22.53 -30.73
C THR A 86 -13.04 23.90 -30.98
N GLU A 87 -12.78 24.44 -32.16
CA GLU A 87 -13.40 25.66 -32.70
C GLU A 87 -14.96 25.62 -32.67
N GLY A 88 -15.56 24.46 -32.37
CA GLY A 88 -16.99 24.27 -32.17
C GLY A 88 -17.57 24.72 -30.81
N GLY A 89 -16.74 25.12 -29.84
CA GLY A 89 -17.21 25.59 -28.52
C GLY A 89 -17.94 26.93 -28.52
N ARG A 90 -18.05 27.61 -29.67
CA ARG A 90 -18.66 28.94 -29.78
C ARG A 90 -20.15 28.96 -30.15
N SER A 91 -20.78 27.82 -30.50
CA SER A 91 -22.15 27.86 -31.03
C SER A 91 -23.28 27.44 -30.06
N GLY A 92 -22.99 26.84 -28.90
CA GLY A 92 -24.04 26.59 -27.89
C GLY A 92 -25.21 25.71 -28.36
N ILE A 93 -25.03 24.84 -29.35
CA ILE A 93 -26.11 23.95 -29.83
C ILE A 93 -25.93 22.55 -29.21
N LYS A 94 -26.79 22.23 -28.23
CA LYS A 94 -27.00 20.85 -27.77
C LYS A 94 -27.66 20.05 -28.89
N LYS A 95 -26.98 19.03 -29.43
CA LYS A 95 -27.65 17.96 -30.19
C LYS A 95 -27.98 16.82 -29.23
N ASN A 96 -29.26 16.65 -28.95
CA ASN A 96 -29.80 15.43 -28.36
C ASN A 96 -29.58 14.29 -29.36
N PHE A 97 -28.81 13.27 -28.97
CA PHE A 97 -28.91 11.97 -29.60
C PHE A 97 -30.00 11.19 -28.86
N LEU A 98 -30.98 10.72 -29.64
CA LEU A 98 -32.12 9.89 -29.25
C LEU A 98 -31.70 8.68 -28.40
#